data_AF-A0A523YYR4-F1
#
_entry.id   AF-A0A523YYR4-F1
#
_cell.length_a   1.000
_cell.length_b   1.000
_cell.length_c   1.000
_cell.angle_alpha   90.00
_cell.angle_beta   90.00
_cell.angle_gamma   90.00
#
_symmetry.space_group_name_H-M   'P 1'
#
loop_
_entity.id
_entity.type
_entity.pdbx_description
1 polymer ?
#
loop_
_entity_poly.entity_id
_entity_poly.type
_entity_poly.pdbx_seq_one_letter_code
_entity_poly.pdbx_strand_id
1 'polypeptide(L)' 'MATATAAKTKPKAIPTRDEIEERYKWNLVDIYKSEQDWEADFKKVQIFIEKAKEFAGKLATSAELLYNCLETRSDLLE' A
#
# COMPACT_ATOMS: atom_id res chain seq x y z
N MET A 1 22.52 -42.52 -39.49
CA MET A 1 21.03 -42.48 -39.55
C MET A 1 20.50 -42.22 -38.15
N ALA A 2 19.43 -41.43 -38.05
CA ALA A 2 18.69 -41.02 -36.85
C ALA A 2 19.31 -39.91 -35.97
N THR A 3 19.36 -38.72 -36.57
CA THR A 3 18.92 -37.41 -36.05
C THR A 3 18.85 -37.17 -34.54
N ALA A 4 19.68 -36.24 -34.09
CA ALA A 4 19.50 -35.47 -32.86
C ALA A 4 18.22 -34.62 -32.92
N THR A 5 17.34 -34.78 -31.93
CA THR A 5 16.18 -33.90 -31.74
C THR A 5 16.59 -32.75 -30.83
N ALA A 6 16.82 -31.57 -31.43
CA ALA A 6 16.96 -30.32 -30.70
C ALA A 6 15.63 -29.97 -30.01
N ALA A 7 15.64 -29.88 -28.68
CA ALA A 7 14.51 -29.34 -27.92
C ALA A 7 14.45 -27.82 -28.14
N LYS A 8 13.35 -27.37 -28.77
CA LYS A 8 13.07 -25.96 -29.08
C LYS A 8 12.99 -25.13 -27.79
N THR A 9 13.91 -24.19 -27.60
CA THR A 9 13.85 -23.16 -26.57
C THR A 9 12.82 -22.09 -26.97
N LYS A 10 11.67 -22.07 -26.28
CA LYS A 10 10.74 -20.93 -26.30
C LYS A 10 11.47 -19.69 -25.76
N PRO A 11 11.20 -18.46 -26.25
CA PRO A 11 11.74 -17.26 -25.63
C PRO A 11 11.32 -17.25 -24.17
N LYS A 12 12.27 -17.04 -23.27
CA LYS A 12 12.04 -17.07 -21.82
C LYS A 12 11.20 -15.85 -21.46
N ALA A 13 9.87 -16.01 -21.44
CA ALA A 13 8.96 -14.96 -21.03
C ALA A 13 9.29 -14.54 -19.59
N ILE A 14 9.21 -13.24 -19.30
CA ILE A 14 9.39 -12.73 -17.94
C ILE A 14 8.22 -13.29 -17.11
N PRO A 15 8.49 -13.97 -15.97
CA PRO A 15 7.44 -14.53 -15.15
C PRO A 15 6.56 -13.43 -14.57
N THR A 16 5.26 -13.72 -14.46
CA THR A 16 4.30 -12.91 -13.71
C THR A 16 4.54 -13.04 -12.22
N ARG A 17 4.00 -12.11 -11.43
CA ARG A 17 4.20 -12.08 -9.97
C ARG A 17 3.72 -13.37 -9.28
N ASP A 18 2.63 -13.94 -9.78
CA ASP A 18 2.01 -15.15 -9.22
C ASP A 18 2.82 -16.42 -9.52
N GLU A 19 3.66 -16.40 -10.55
CA GLU A 19 4.57 -17.50 -10.92
C GLU A 19 5.87 -17.50 -10.10
N ILE A 20 6.11 -16.47 -9.28
CA ILE A 20 7.29 -16.38 -8.41
C ILE A 20 7.03 -17.17 -7.12
N GLU A 21 8.01 -17.97 -6.69
CA GLU A 21 7.92 -18.70 -5.42
C GLU A 21 7.93 -17.74 -4.22
N GLU A 22 7.15 -18.07 -3.17
CA GLU A 22 6.91 -17.17 -2.03
C GLU A 22 8.20 -16.74 -1.31
N ARG A 23 9.21 -17.61 -1.23
CA ARG A 23 10.53 -17.28 -0.64
C ARG A 23 11.26 -16.11 -1.31
N TYR A 24 10.88 -15.75 -2.53
CA TYR A 24 11.42 -14.62 -3.28
C TYR A 24 10.48 -13.40 -3.29
N LYS A 25 9.34 -13.49 -2.59
CA LYS A 25 8.41 -12.39 -2.40
C LYS A 25 8.69 -11.70 -1.06
N TRP A 26 8.44 -10.40 -0.99
CA TRP A 26 8.44 -9.69 0.28
C TRP A 26 7.29 -10.20 1.14
N ASN A 27 7.58 -10.50 2.41
CA ASN A 27 6.56 -10.86 3.39
C ASN A 27 5.86 -9.59 3.87
N LEU A 28 4.64 -9.35 3.42
CA LEU A 28 3.84 -8.18 3.84
C LEU A 28 3.00 -8.46 5.10
N VAL A 29 2.93 -9.71 5.54
CA VAL A 29 2.11 -10.17 6.68
C VAL A 29 2.56 -9.55 8.00
N ASP A 30 3.84 -9.15 8.09
CA ASP A 30 4.40 -8.45 9.26
C ASP A 30 3.85 -7.02 9.41
N ILE A 31 3.29 -6.45 8.34
CA ILE A 31 2.68 -5.10 8.32
C ILE A 31 1.15 -5.23 8.31
N TYR A 32 0.60 -6.00 7.37
CA TYR A 32 -0.83 -6.24 7.22
C TYR A 32 -1.09 -7.73 7.06
N LYS A 33 -1.88 -8.31 7.96
CA LYS A 33 -2.15 -9.77 7.96
C LYS A 33 -2.92 -10.20 6.71
N SER A 34 -3.70 -9.29 6.13
CA SER A 34 -4.48 -9.52 4.92
C SER A 34 -4.62 -8.25 4.09
N GLU A 35 -5.01 -8.41 2.83
CA GLU A 35 -5.38 -7.30 1.95
C GLU A 35 -6.56 -6.49 2.51
N GLN A 36 -7.48 -7.15 3.23
CA GLN A 36 -8.62 -6.50 3.87
C GLN A 36 -8.19 -5.55 4.99
N ASP A 37 -7.15 -5.90 5.76
CA ASP A 37 -6.61 -5.01 6.80
C ASP A 37 -6.01 -3.74 6.17
N TRP A 38 -5.29 -3.89 5.07
CA TRP A 38 -4.76 -2.76 4.31
C TRP A 38 -5.87 -1.88 3.72
N GLU A 39 -6.88 -2.49 3.11
CA GLU A 39 -8.02 -1.77 2.51
C GLU A 39 -8.83 -1.00 3.58
N ALA A 40 -8.92 -1.53 4.79
CA ALA A 40 -9.57 -0.85 5.91
C ALA A 40 -8.82 0.44 6.29
N ASP A 41 -7.49 0.39 6.42
CA ASP A 41 -6.69 1.58 6.72
C ASP A 41 -6.66 2.57 5.57
N PHE A 42 -6.62 2.08 4.32
CA PHE A 42 -6.75 2.92 3.14
C PHE A 42 -8.05 3.75 3.17
N LYS A 43 -9.19 3.13 3.53
CA LYS A 43 -10.47 3.84 3.69
C LYS A 43 -10.46 4.85 4.82
N LYS A 44 -9.80 4.55 5.95
CA LYS A 44 -9.63 5.52 7.04
C LYS A 44 -8.92 6.77 6.53
N VAL A 45 -7.81 6.61 5.81
CA VAL A 45 -7.04 7.74 5.24
C VAL A 45 -7.91 8.61 4.33
N GLN A 46 -8.77 8.01 3.50
CA GLN A 46 -9.70 8.78 2.65
C GLN A 46 -10.64 9.67 3.46
N ILE A 47 -11.18 9.18 4.57
CA ILE A 47 -12.03 9.97 5.48
C ILE A 47 -11.24 11.11 6.12
N PHE A 48 -10.01 10.84 6.56
CA PHE A 48 -9.14 11.85 7.16
C PHE A 48 -8.75 12.96 6.18
N ILE A 49 -8.54 12.65 4.90
CA ILE A 49 -8.28 13.66 3.86
C ILE A 49 -9.44 14.64 3.75
N GLU A 50 -10.68 14.16 3.83
CA GLU A 50 -11.85 15.05 3.82
C GLU A 50 -11.92 15.92 5.08
N LYS A 51 -11.70 15.33 6.27
CA LYS A 51 -11.64 16.08 7.53
C LYS A 51 -10.53 17.14 7.53
N ALA A 52 -9.38 16.85 6.91
CA ALA A 52 -8.25 17.77 6.84
C ALA A 52 -8.60 19.10 6.12
N LYS A 53 -9.54 19.08 5.18
CA LYS A 53 -10.00 20.28 4.46
C LYS A 53 -10.63 21.31 5.38
N GLU A 54 -11.20 20.88 6.51
CA GLU A 54 -11.87 21.77 7.46
C GLU A 54 -10.90 22.78 8.10
N PHE A 55 -9.61 22.42 8.21
CA PHE A 55 -8.55 23.23 8.80
C PHE A 55 -7.86 24.18 7.80
N ALA A 56 -8.02 23.96 6.50
CA ALA A 56 -7.30 24.71 5.47
C ALA A 56 -7.57 26.23 5.56
N GLY A 57 -6.51 27.02 5.58
CA GLY A 57 -6.58 28.48 5.66
C GLY A 57 -7.01 29.06 7.02
N LYS A 58 -7.26 28.21 8.03
CA LYS A 58 -7.78 28.65 9.34
C LYS A 58 -6.80 28.45 10.50
N LEU A 59 -5.68 27.75 10.31
CA LEU A 59 -4.78 27.37 11.43
C LEU A 59 -4.29 28.53 12.32
N ALA A 60 -4.25 29.76 11.81
CA ALA A 60 -3.85 30.94 12.58
C ALA A 60 -4.98 31.58 13.40
N THR A 61 -6.23 31.10 13.30
CA THR A 61 -7.39 31.74 13.96
C THR A 61 -7.45 31.48 15.47
N SER A 62 -6.95 30.34 15.95
CA SER A 62 -6.88 30.03 17.38
C SER A 62 -5.89 28.89 17.68
N ALA A 63 -5.35 28.88 18.90
CA ALA A 63 -4.51 27.78 19.38
C ALA A 63 -5.27 26.45 19.46
N GLU A 64 -6.56 26.50 19.82
CA GLU A 64 -7.45 25.33 19.85
C GLU A 64 -7.61 24.69 18.47
N LEU A 65 -7.79 25.49 17.41
CA LEU A 65 -7.94 24.95 16.06
C LEU A 65 -6.64 24.30 15.56
N LEU A 66 -5.49 24.90 15.89
CA LEU A 66 -4.19 24.29 15.60
C LEU A 66 -4.02 22.98 16.36
N TYR A 67 -4.36 22.95 17.65
CA TYR A 67 -4.32 21.74 18.47
C TYR A 67 -5.18 20.62 17.85
N ASN A 68 -6.44 20.90 17.52
CA ASN A 68 -7.36 19.94 16.93
C ASN A 68 -6.85 19.38 15.58
N CYS A 69 -6.18 20.20 14.78
CA CYS A 69 -5.54 19.76 13.54
C CYS A 69 -4.38 18.80 13.80
N LEU A 70 -3.53 19.08 14.80
CA LEU A 70 -2.38 18.25 15.15
C LEU A 70 -2.80 16.93 15.80
N GLU A 71 -3.83 16.96 16.63
CA GLU A 71 -4.46 15.78 17.22
C GLU A 71 -5.07 14.90 16.13
N THR A 72 -5.90 15.46 15.24
CA THR A 72 -6.49 14.73 14.11
C THR A 72 -5.41 14.10 13.21
N ARG A 73 -4.26 14.74 13.03
CA ARG A 73 -3.12 14.17 12.29
C ARG A 73 -2.47 13.01 13.05
N SER A 74 -2.41 13.10 14.37
CA SER A 74 -1.82 12.05 15.21
C SER A 74 -2.71 10.81 15.22
N ASP A 75 -4.03 10.99 15.33
CA ASP A 75 -5.02 9.90 15.23
C ASP A 75 -4.97 9.12 13.91
N LEU A 76 -4.50 9.75 12.82
CA LEU A 76 -4.30 9.08 11.53
C LEU A 76 -3.06 8.16 11.52
N LEU A 77 -2.08 8.45 12.37
CA LEU A 77 -0.81 7.72 12.42
C LEU A 77 -0.80 6.58 13.45
N GLU A 78 -1.82 6.52 14.31
CA GLU A 78 -2.06 5.46 15.30
C GLU A 78 -2.96 4.34 14.73
#